data_AF-A0A6L9J4W2-F1
#
_entry.id   AF-A0A6L9J4W2-F1
#
_cell.length_a   1.000
_cell.length_b   1.000
_cell.length_c   1.000
_cell.angle_alpha   90.00
_cell.angle_beta   90.00
_cell.angle_gamma   90.00
#
_symmetry.space_group_name_H-M   'P 1'
#
loop_
_entity.id
_entity.type
_entity.pdbx_description
1 polymer ?
#
loop_
_entity_poly.entity_id
_entity_poly.type
_entity_poly.pdbx_seq_one_letter_code
_entity_poly.pdbx_strand_id
1 'polypeptide(L)'
;MPEALYVSNLSPECTEGDIRELFAPFGPVAAVEAVDQPPESQWPDAMIVYLEDAQIGLQAQEELNGTELDGRRLAVSWLDYNDPPQPTDETWQLAAQIAEQLEEEPDAQRRVERVVRYAGIPFTEAIVQETLEIEAAGGMLTQDGERRRTPGGVFFYLTRGRVSKEVRKRIFYFRKPKKKKPASAEKAEKPASTAPGVAAPPPAPACR
;
A
#
# COMPACT_ATOMS: atom_id res chain seq x y z
N MET A 1 -16.14 12.28 -10.01
CA MET A 1 -15.85 12.20 -8.56
C MET A 1 -14.61 13.03 -8.31
N PRO A 2 -14.47 13.71 -7.17
CA PRO A 2 -13.24 14.45 -6.91
C PRO A 2 -12.07 13.46 -6.90
N GLU A 3 -10.97 13.86 -7.54
CA GLU A 3 -9.73 13.09 -7.57
C GLU A 3 -9.01 13.34 -6.24
N ALA A 4 -8.82 12.27 -5.48
CA ALA A 4 -8.30 12.35 -4.13
C ALA A 4 -7.01 11.54 -4.00
N LEU A 5 -6.03 12.12 -3.32
CA LEU A 5 -4.81 11.43 -2.94
C LEU A 5 -4.86 11.08 -1.46
N TYR A 6 -4.53 9.83 -1.14
CA TYR A 6 -4.21 9.39 0.20
C TYR A 6 -2.73 9.62 0.46
N VAL A 7 -2.44 10.46 1.46
CA VAL A 7 -1.09 10.81 1.91
C VAL A 7 -0.88 10.19 3.29
N SER A 8 0.14 9.37 3.44
CA SER A 8 0.43 8.64 4.69
C SER A 8 1.91 8.66 5.04
N ASN A 9 2.22 8.17 6.25
CA ASN A 9 3.51 8.32 6.91
C ASN A 9 3.85 9.78 7.20
N LEU A 10 2.83 10.56 7.54
CA LEU A 10 2.99 11.95 7.97
C LEU A 10 3.57 12.00 9.38
N SER A 11 4.20 13.12 9.77
CA SER A 11 4.49 13.39 11.17
C SER A 11 3.17 13.57 11.93
N PRO A 12 3.05 13.16 13.22
CA PRO A 12 1.88 13.49 14.04
C PRO A 12 1.72 15.00 14.27
N GLU A 13 2.79 15.77 14.04
CA GLU A 13 2.77 17.23 14.07
C GLU A 13 2.32 17.83 12.74
N CYS A 14 2.12 17.02 11.69
CA CYS A 14 1.71 17.51 10.38
C CYS A 14 0.25 17.97 10.42
N THR A 15 0.03 19.24 10.08
CA THR A 15 -1.28 19.87 10.04
C THR A 15 -1.85 19.91 8.61
N GLU A 16 -3.15 20.19 8.50
CA GLU A 16 -3.78 20.48 7.21
C GLU A 16 -3.11 21.67 6.49
N GLY A 17 -2.57 22.64 7.24
CA GLY A 17 -1.82 23.77 6.68
C GLY A 17 -0.56 23.32 5.97
N ASP A 18 0.21 22.43 6.61
CA ASP A 18 1.45 21.89 6.04
C ASP A 18 1.19 21.10 4.75
N ILE A 19 0.10 20.33 4.71
CA ILE A 19 -0.31 19.63 3.49
C ILE A 19 -0.70 20.60 2.38
N ARG A 20 -1.45 21.67 2.69
CA ARG A 20 -1.78 22.69 1.68
C ARG A 20 -0.53 23.38 1.14
N GLU A 21 0.43 23.71 1.99
CA GLU A 21 1.71 24.30 1.57
C GLU A 21 2.53 23.33 0.71
N LEU A 22 2.57 22.05 1.09
CA LEU A 22 3.26 21.00 0.35
C LEU A 22 2.68 20.80 -1.06
N PHE A 23 1.35 20.90 -1.21
CA PHE A 23 0.67 20.70 -2.48
C PHE A 23 0.53 21.98 -3.33
N ALA A 24 0.75 23.16 -2.75
CA ALA A 24 0.61 24.45 -3.43
C ALA A 24 1.40 24.58 -4.75
N PRO A 25 2.62 24.02 -4.92
CA PRO A 25 3.35 24.10 -6.18
C PRO A 25 2.67 23.38 -7.35
N PHE A 26 1.82 22.38 -7.07
CA PHE A 26 1.16 21.57 -8.10
C PHE A 26 -0.17 22.18 -8.54
N GLY A 27 -0.89 22.83 -7.61
CA GLY A 27 -2.15 23.50 -7.92
C GLY A 27 -3.10 23.60 -6.72
N PRO A 28 -4.35 24.08 -6.94
CA PRO A 28 -5.32 24.27 -5.87
C PRO A 28 -5.75 22.95 -5.20
N VAL A 29 -5.73 22.95 -3.87
CA VAL A 29 -6.28 21.90 -3.01
C VAL A 29 -7.70 22.28 -2.64
N ALA A 30 -8.68 21.46 -3.03
CA ALA A 30 -10.09 21.69 -2.75
C ALA A 30 -10.45 21.45 -1.28
N ALA A 31 -9.89 20.39 -0.69
CA ALA A 31 -10.08 20.04 0.71
C ALA A 31 -8.95 19.12 1.19
N VAL A 32 -8.72 19.11 2.51
CA VAL A 32 -7.88 18.13 3.19
C VAL A 32 -8.69 17.55 4.33
N GLU A 33 -8.69 16.23 4.47
CA GLU A 33 -9.38 15.52 5.54
C GLU A 33 -8.38 14.64 6.29
N ALA A 34 -8.28 14.80 7.60
CA ALA A 34 -7.52 13.88 8.43
C ALA A 34 -8.20 12.50 8.43
N VAL A 35 -7.40 11.45 8.31
CA VAL A 35 -7.89 10.08 8.39
C VAL A 35 -7.66 9.58 9.81
N ASP A 36 -8.75 9.27 10.51
CA ASP A 36 -8.67 8.59 11.80
C ASP A 36 -8.21 7.15 11.58
N GLN A 37 -6.95 6.87 11.89
CA GLN A 37 -6.36 5.54 11.81
C GLN A 37 -6.21 4.97 13.22
N PRO A 38 -6.36 3.64 13.38
CA PRO A 38 -6.09 3.02 14.67
C PRO A 38 -4.62 3.25 15.08
N PRO A 39 -4.32 3.33 16.39
CA PRO A 39 -2.96 3.57 16.90
C PRO A 39 -1.93 2.55 16.41
N GLU A 40 -2.33 1.29 16.22
CA GLU A 40 -1.53 0.20 15.67
C GLU A 40 -1.24 0.31 14.17
N SER A 41 -1.82 1.29 13.46
CA SER A 41 -1.59 1.46 12.03
C SER A 41 -0.10 1.64 11.74
N GLN A 42 0.37 0.98 10.68
CA GLN A 42 1.73 1.16 10.18
C GLN A 42 2.04 2.63 9.86
N TRP A 43 1.00 3.43 9.58
CA TRP A 43 1.08 4.86 9.31
C TRP A 43 -0.11 5.55 10.02
N PRO A 44 0.03 5.87 11.32
CA PRO A 44 -1.09 6.38 12.13
C PRO A 44 -1.56 7.77 11.65
N ASP A 45 -0.64 8.54 11.07
CA ASP A 45 -0.95 9.88 10.54
C ASP A 45 -1.10 9.82 9.02
N ALA A 46 -2.32 10.03 8.57
CA ALA A 46 -2.68 10.10 7.16
C ALA A 46 -3.74 11.16 6.90
N MET A 47 -3.72 11.73 5.69
CA MET A 47 -4.71 12.70 5.24
C MET A 47 -5.16 12.36 3.81
N ILE A 48 -6.41 12.66 3.50
CA ILE A 48 -6.96 12.67 2.15
C ILE A 48 -6.88 14.09 1.61
N VAL A 49 -6.28 14.25 0.44
CA VAL A 49 -6.13 15.53 -0.27
C VAL A 49 -7.00 15.50 -1.51
N TYR A 50 -8.04 16.33 -1.53
CA TYR A 50 -8.94 16.48 -2.66
C TYR A 50 -8.39 17.56 -3.58
N LEU A 51 -8.21 17.22 -4.85
CA LEU A 51 -7.66 18.12 -5.86
C LEU A 51 -8.74 18.51 -6.86
N GLU A 52 -8.65 19.73 -7.39
CA GLU A 52 -9.60 20.22 -8.39
C GLU A 52 -9.38 19.57 -9.78
N ASP A 53 -8.16 19.11 -10.08
CA ASP A 53 -7.79 18.55 -11.38
C ASP A 53 -6.94 17.26 -11.24
N ALA A 54 -7.24 16.26 -12.08
CA ALA A 54 -6.53 14.98 -12.13
C ALA A 54 -5.04 15.13 -12.51
N GLN A 55 -4.69 16.10 -13.34
CA GLN A 55 -3.30 16.37 -13.74
C GLN A 55 -2.46 16.88 -12.57
N ILE A 56 -3.05 17.71 -11.70
CA ILE A 56 -2.41 18.15 -10.44
C ILE A 56 -2.08 16.92 -9.60
N GLY A 57 -3.04 16.00 -9.46
CA GLY A 57 -2.85 14.79 -8.66
C GLY A 57 -1.80 13.85 -9.22
N LEU A 58 -1.70 13.72 -10.55
CA LEU A 58 -0.65 12.93 -11.18
C LEU A 58 0.75 13.50 -10.88
N GLN A 59 0.93 14.80 -11.09
CA GLN A 59 2.21 15.47 -10.83
C GLN A 59 2.59 15.41 -9.35
N ALA A 60 1.66 15.77 -8.46
CA ALA A 60 1.88 15.74 -7.03
C ALA A 60 2.22 14.33 -6.54
N GLN A 61 1.53 13.30 -7.03
CA GLN A 61 1.86 11.91 -6.69
C GLN A 61 3.27 11.52 -7.15
N GLU A 62 3.64 11.84 -8.39
CA GLU A 62 4.96 11.45 -8.94
C GLU A 62 6.12 12.14 -8.21
N GLU A 63 5.94 13.40 -7.81
CA GLU A 63 6.97 14.18 -7.16
C GLU A 63 7.05 13.96 -5.66
N LEU A 64 5.91 13.89 -4.96
CA LEU A 64 5.87 13.77 -3.49
C LEU A 64 5.98 12.33 -2.98
N ASN A 65 5.61 11.32 -3.78
CA ASN A 65 5.69 9.95 -3.29
C ASN A 65 7.15 9.52 -3.05
N GLY A 66 7.46 9.22 -1.79
CA GLY A 66 8.79 8.81 -1.32
C GLY A 66 9.76 9.95 -1.03
N THR A 67 9.33 11.21 -1.06
CA THR A 67 10.09 12.35 -0.54
C THR A 67 10.09 12.34 0.98
N GLU A 68 10.99 13.10 1.60
CA GLU A 68 11.10 13.21 3.05
C GLU A 68 10.45 14.51 3.54
N LEU A 69 9.58 14.39 4.54
CA LEU A 69 8.97 15.47 5.32
C LEU A 69 9.18 15.11 6.80
N ASP A 70 9.84 15.99 7.56
CA ASP A 70 10.23 15.76 8.96
C ASP A 70 10.93 14.42 9.22
N GLY A 71 11.81 14.01 8.29
CA GLY A 71 12.54 12.75 8.38
C GLY A 71 11.69 11.51 8.12
N ARG A 72 10.40 11.65 7.80
CA ARG A 72 9.51 10.55 7.38
C ARG A 72 9.33 10.56 5.87
N ARG A 73 9.33 9.37 5.25
CA ARG A 73 9.12 9.22 3.81
C ARG A 73 7.65 9.20 3.47
N LEU A 74 7.15 10.23 2.81
CA LEU A 74 5.75 10.30 2.41
C LEU A 74 5.36 9.14 1.52
N ALA A 75 4.19 8.56 1.77
CA ALA A 75 3.54 7.61 0.88
C ALA A 75 2.29 8.26 0.28
N VAL A 76 2.37 8.61 -1.01
CA VAL A 76 1.30 9.30 -1.75
C VAL A 76 0.72 8.36 -2.80
N SER A 77 -0.57 8.09 -2.70
CA SER A 77 -1.30 7.21 -3.62
C SER A 77 -2.68 7.77 -3.93
N TRP A 78 -3.23 7.43 -5.09
CA TRP A 78 -4.65 7.66 -5.35
C TRP A 78 -5.50 6.97 -4.29
N LEU A 79 -6.49 7.71 -3.77
CA LEU A 79 -7.49 7.15 -2.88
C LEU A 79 -8.38 6.21 -3.70
N ASP A 80 -8.30 4.93 -3.38
CA ASP A 80 -9.18 3.93 -3.95
C ASP A 80 -10.34 3.68 -2.98
N TYR A 81 -11.50 4.25 -3.28
CA TYR A 81 -12.71 4.05 -2.48
C TYR A 81 -13.19 2.58 -2.45
N ASN A 82 -12.64 1.72 -3.32
CA ASN A 82 -12.90 0.28 -3.29
C ASN A 82 -11.83 -0.50 -2.51
N ASP A 83 -10.81 0.17 -1.97
CA ASP A 83 -9.88 -0.49 -1.06
C ASP A 83 -10.62 -0.75 0.26
N PRO A 84 -10.77 -2.02 0.69
CA PRO A 84 -11.34 -2.32 1.99
C PRO A 84 -10.61 -1.55 3.10
N PRO A 85 -11.31 -1.22 4.20
CA PRO A 85 -10.72 -0.48 5.30
C PRO A 85 -9.44 -1.15 5.80
N GLN A 86 -8.58 -0.34 6.41
CA GLN A 86 -7.35 -0.85 7.02
C GLN A 86 -7.71 -1.90 8.08
N PRO A 87 -6.90 -2.97 8.21
CA PRO A 87 -7.17 -4.05 9.15
C PRO A 87 -7.21 -3.52 10.58
N THR A 88 -8.23 -3.93 11.33
CA THR A 88 -8.33 -3.68 12.77
C THR A 88 -7.41 -4.61 13.55
N ASP A 89 -7.19 -4.35 14.85
CA ASP A 89 -6.41 -5.24 15.72
C ASP A 89 -7.00 -6.66 15.76
N GLU A 90 -8.32 -6.77 15.76
CA GLU A 90 -9.02 -8.06 15.67
C GLU A 90 -8.68 -8.79 14.38
N THR A 91 -8.59 -8.06 13.26
CA THR A 91 -8.21 -8.62 11.96
C THR A 91 -6.76 -9.10 11.96
N TRP A 92 -5.85 -8.35 12.60
CA TRP A 92 -4.46 -8.75 12.78
C TRP A 92 -4.31 -9.97 13.67
N GLN A 93 -5.06 -10.03 14.78
CA GLN A 93 -5.07 -11.19 15.68
C GLN A 93 -5.58 -12.44 14.95
N LEU A 94 -6.66 -12.32 14.17
CA LEU A 94 -7.16 -13.41 13.35
C LEU A 94 -6.12 -13.86 12.31
N ALA A 95 -5.49 -12.92 11.61
CA ALA A 95 -4.45 -13.25 10.63
C ALA A 95 -3.25 -13.94 11.27
N ALA A 96 -2.85 -13.54 12.48
CA ALA A 96 -1.78 -14.19 13.24
C ALA A 96 -2.17 -15.61 13.64
N GLN A 97 -3.38 -15.82 14.14
CA GLN A 97 -3.91 -17.16 14.48
C GLN A 97 -3.95 -18.08 13.25
N ILE A 98 -4.41 -17.57 12.11
CA ILE A 98 -4.43 -18.34 10.85
C ILE A 98 -3.00 -18.66 10.40
N ALA A 99 -2.07 -17.70 10.47
CA ALA A 99 -0.68 -17.94 10.09
C ALA A 99 -0.03 -19.03 10.96
N GLU A 100 -0.32 -19.05 12.27
CA GLU A 100 0.14 -20.08 13.19
C GLU A 100 -0.44 -21.46 12.82
N GLN A 101 -1.75 -21.56 12.55
CA GLN A 101 -2.39 -22.81 12.11
C GLN A 101 -1.81 -23.36 10.81
N LEU A 102 -1.35 -22.48 9.92
CA LEU A 102 -0.79 -22.84 8.63
C LEU A 102 0.73 -23.11 8.67
N GLU A 103 1.34 -23.08 9.86
CA GLU A 103 2.79 -23.21 10.07
C GLU A 103 3.59 -22.22 9.20
N GLU A 104 3.09 -20.99 9.06
CA GLU A 104 3.71 -19.94 8.25
C GLU A 104 4.69 -19.08 9.06
N GLU A 105 5.75 -18.61 8.40
CA GLU A 105 6.74 -17.71 8.99
C GLU A 105 6.14 -16.33 9.37
N PRO A 106 6.70 -15.60 10.36
CA PRO A 106 6.18 -14.31 10.80
C PRO A 106 6.03 -13.27 9.68
N ASP A 107 6.96 -13.26 8.71
CA ASP A 107 6.90 -12.39 7.52
C ASP A 107 5.70 -12.69 6.59
N ALA A 108 5.03 -13.83 6.78
CA ALA A 108 3.85 -14.25 6.02
C ALA A 108 2.52 -13.80 6.64
N GLN A 109 2.49 -13.37 7.90
CA GLN A 109 1.26 -12.87 8.56
C GLN A 109 0.61 -11.74 7.76
N ARG A 110 1.42 -10.85 7.21
CA ARG A 110 0.95 -9.77 6.32
C ARG A 110 0.29 -10.31 5.04
N ARG A 111 0.70 -11.47 4.53
CA ARG A 111 0.04 -12.07 3.36
C ARG A 111 -1.32 -12.64 3.75
N VAL A 112 -1.42 -13.27 4.91
CA VAL A 112 -2.69 -13.80 5.45
C VAL A 112 -3.67 -12.67 5.74
N GLU A 113 -3.23 -11.58 6.38
CA GLU A 113 -4.05 -10.38 6.60
C GLU A 113 -4.61 -9.86 5.28
N ARG A 114 -3.80 -9.76 4.23
CA ARG A 114 -4.29 -9.33 2.91
C ARG A 114 -5.37 -10.27 2.37
N VAL A 115 -5.28 -11.58 2.61
CA VAL A 115 -6.36 -12.50 2.21
C VAL A 115 -7.63 -12.17 2.98
N VAL A 116 -7.55 -12.02 4.31
CA VAL A 116 -8.70 -11.66 5.15
C VAL A 116 -9.31 -10.33 4.69
N ARG A 117 -8.48 -9.31 4.46
CA ARG A 117 -8.92 -7.97 4.09
C ARG A 117 -9.56 -7.90 2.70
N TYR A 118 -8.94 -8.50 1.69
CA TYR A 118 -9.39 -8.35 0.31
C TYR A 118 -10.35 -9.45 -0.16
N ALA A 119 -10.39 -10.60 0.51
CA ALA A 119 -11.29 -11.71 0.17
C ALA A 119 -12.37 -11.96 1.24
N GLY A 120 -12.21 -11.41 2.45
CA GLY A 120 -13.17 -11.51 3.54
C GLY A 120 -12.92 -12.70 4.48
N ILE A 121 -13.41 -12.58 5.71
CA ILE A 121 -13.29 -13.62 6.76
C ILE A 121 -13.93 -14.95 6.32
N PRO A 122 -15.20 -15.00 5.87
CA PRO A 122 -15.85 -16.29 5.56
C PRO A 122 -15.15 -17.06 4.45
N PHE A 123 -14.64 -16.34 3.44
CA PHE A 123 -13.83 -16.93 2.39
C PHE A 123 -12.52 -17.49 2.97
N THR A 124 -11.83 -16.70 3.79
CA THR A 124 -10.53 -17.10 4.33
C THR A 124 -10.65 -18.34 5.21
N GLU A 125 -11.63 -18.37 6.11
CA GLU A 125 -11.91 -19.53 6.98
C GLU A 125 -12.21 -20.79 6.16
N ALA A 126 -13.00 -20.67 5.07
CA ALA A 126 -13.27 -21.80 4.19
C ALA A 126 -11.99 -22.35 3.53
N ILE A 127 -11.06 -21.48 3.13
CA ILE A 127 -9.77 -21.92 2.58
C ILE A 127 -8.88 -22.54 3.64
N VAL A 128 -8.86 -22.01 4.87
CA VAL A 128 -8.12 -22.60 6.00
C VAL A 128 -8.64 -24.00 6.28
N GLN A 129 -9.95 -24.15 6.43
CA GLN A 129 -10.60 -25.44 6.71
C GLN A 129 -10.24 -26.48 5.64
N GLU A 130 -10.38 -26.13 4.37
CA GLU A 130 -10.01 -27.04 3.27
C GLU A 130 -8.51 -27.37 3.24
N THR A 131 -7.66 -26.39 3.59
CA THR A 131 -6.21 -26.63 3.69
C THR A 131 -5.91 -27.70 4.74
N LEU A 132 -6.54 -27.61 5.91
CA LEU A 132 -6.37 -28.59 6.98
C LEU A 132 -6.88 -29.98 6.57
N GLU A 133 -8.00 -30.05 5.85
CA GLU A 133 -8.53 -31.30 5.30
C GLU A 133 -7.59 -31.94 4.28
N ILE A 134 -7.01 -31.15 3.38
CA ILE A 134 -6.02 -31.62 2.40
C ILE A 134 -4.77 -32.13 3.11
N GLU A 135 -4.28 -31.42 4.11
CA GLU A 135 -3.12 -31.84 4.89
C GLU A 135 -3.40 -33.14 5.67
N ALA A 136 -4.59 -33.27 6.27
CA ALA A 136 -5.04 -34.49 6.92
C ALA A 136 -5.17 -35.67 5.94
N ALA A 137 -5.50 -35.41 4.68
CA ALA A 137 -5.55 -36.39 3.60
C ALA A 137 -4.18 -36.75 2.99
N GLY A 138 -3.08 -36.24 3.56
CA GLY A 138 -1.71 -36.52 3.11
C GLY A 138 -1.03 -35.38 2.35
N GLY A 139 -1.70 -34.23 2.21
CA GLY A 139 -1.21 -33.00 1.62
C GLY A 139 -1.28 -32.96 0.08
N MET A 140 -0.92 -31.81 -0.48
CA MET A 140 -0.98 -31.56 -1.93
C MET A 140 0.43 -31.48 -2.53
N LEU A 141 0.66 -32.08 -3.69
CA LEU A 141 1.93 -31.95 -4.43
C LEU A 141 2.09 -30.58 -5.10
N THR A 142 3.32 -30.18 -5.37
CA THR A 142 3.62 -29.05 -6.26
C THR A 142 3.17 -29.38 -7.69
N GLN A 143 3.05 -28.34 -8.52
CA GLN A 143 2.62 -28.51 -9.91
C GLN A 143 3.55 -29.43 -10.71
N ASP A 144 4.84 -29.42 -10.35
CA ASP A 144 5.87 -30.27 -10.96
C ASP A 144 5.89 -31.70 -10.37
N GLY A 145 5.08 -31.99 -9.35
CA GLY A 145 4.97 -33.31 -8.70
C GLY A 145 6.16 -33.69 -7.81
N GLU A 146 7.23 -32.90 -7.79
CA GLU A 146 8.50 -33.24 -7.14
C GLU A 146 8.44 -33.23 -5.60
N ARG A 147 7.57 -32.42 -5.01
CA ARG A 147 7.49 -32.27 -3.56
C ARG A 147 6.07 -32.00 -3.09
N ARG A 148 5.80 -32.35 -1.83
CA ARG A 148 4.58 -31.92 -1.13
C ARG A 148 4.68 -30.42 -0.79
N ARG A 149 3.56 -29.71 -0.89
CA ARG A 149 3.39 -28.34 -0.40
C ARG A 149 3.28 -28.35 1.12
N THR A 150 3.72 -27.26 1.74
CA THR A 150 3.43 -26.98 3.16
C THR A 150 1.97 -26.55 3.31
N PRO A 151 1.37 -26.63 4.50
CA PRO A 151 0.00 -26.18 4.76
C PRO A 151 -0.25 -24.76 4.23
N GLY A 152 0.56 -23.77 4.61
CA GLY A 152 0.39 -22.42 4.08
C GLY A 152 0.68 -22.27 2.57
N GLY A 153 1.55 -23.14 2.01
CA GLY A 153 1.72 -23.27 0.56
C GLY A 153 0.48 -23.78 -0.18
N VAL A 154 -0.33 -24.65 0.46
CA VAL A 154 -1.63 -25.11 -0.03
C VAL A 154 -2.66 -23.99 0.10
N PHE A 155 -2.74 -23.34 1.26
CA PHE A 155 -3.62 -22.19 1.50
C PHE A 155 -3.48 -21.09 0.44
N PHE A 156 -2.25 -20.65 0.15
CA PHE A 156 -2.02 -19.61 -0.86
C PHE A 156 -2.28 -20.12 -2.29
N TYR A 157 -2.06 -21.40 -2.56
CA TYR A 157 -2.41 -22.00 -3.85
C TYR A 157 -3.93 -21.98 -4.09
N LEU A 158 -4.71 -22.45 -3.12
CA LEU A 158 -6.18 -22.45 -3.17
C LEU A 158 -6.74 -21.04 -3.27
N THR A 159 -6.25 -20.13 -2.40
CA THR A 159 -6.61 -18.71 -2.42
C THR A 159 -6.41 -18.14 -3.82
N ARG A 160 -5.21 -18.32 -4.39
CA ARG A 160 -4.88 -17.80 -5.71
C ARG A 160 -5.81 -18.36 -6.78
N GLY A 161 -6.21 -19.63 -6.71
CA GLY A 161 -7.13 -20.25 -7.67
C GLY A 161 -8.55 -19.69 -7.65
N ARG A 162 -9.02 -19.19 -6.49
CA ARG A 162 -10.44 -18.87 -6.26
C ARG A 162 -10.78 -17.38 -6.22
N VAL A 163 -9.82 -16.52 -5.91
CA VAL A 163 -10.05 -15.07 -5.94
C VAL A 163 -10.02 -14.52 -7.38
N SER A 164 -10.73 -13.41 -7.59
CA SER A 164 -10.72 -12.68 -8.87
C SER A 164 -9.32 -12.18 -9.23
N LYS A 165 -9.08 -11.85 -10.51
CA LYS A 165 -7.78 -11.32 -10.96
C LYS A 165 -7.36 -10.05 -10.22
N GLU A 166 -8.33 -9.17 -9.92
CA GLU A 166 -8.07 -7.90 -9.23
C GLU A 166 -7.71 -8.12 -7.76
N VAL A 167 -8.48 -8.95 -7.05
CA VAL A 167 -8.19 -9.34 -5.66
C VAL A 167 -6.87 -10.09 -5.58
N ARG A 168 -6.58 -10.99 -6.52
CA ARG A 168 -5.28 -11.68 -6.61
C ARG A 168 -4.11 -10.71 -6.73
N LYS A 169 -4.27 -9.65 -7.53
CA LYS A 169 -3.26 -8.58 -7.70
C LYS A 169 -3.04 -7.85 -6.38
N ARG A 170 -4.12 -7.50 -5.67
CA ARG A 170 -4.07 -6.86 -4.35
C ARG A 170 -3.44 -7.76 -3.30
N ILE A 171 -3.70 -9.07 -3.28
CA ILE A 171 -3.13 -9.98 -2.27
C ILE A 171 -1.64 -10.26 -2.54
N PHE A 172 -1.28 -10.66 -3.76
CA PHE A 172 0.03 -11.29 -4.04
C PHE A 172 1.05 -10.41 -4.77
N TYR A 173 0.61 -9.36 -5.46
CA TYR A 173 1.44 -8.58 -6.39
C TYR A 173 1.61 -7.13 -5.95
N PHE A 174 1.83 -6.91 -4.65
CA PHE A 174 2.18 -5.58 -4.16
C PHE A 174 3.60 -5.21 -4.65
N ARG A 175 3.73 -4.05 -5.29
CA ARG A 175 5.02 -3.52 -5.75
C ARG A 175 5.93 -3.33 -4.52
N LYS A 176 7.13 -3.94 -4.53
CA LYS A 176 8.24 -3.40 -3.73
C LYS A 176 8.59 -2.02 -4.31
N PRO A 177 8.75 -0.96 -3.49
CA PRO A 177 9.19 0.33 -4.00
C PRO A 177 10.51 0.14 -4.74
N LYS A 178 10.60 0.65 -5.99
CA LYS A 178 11.87 0.66 -6.71
C LYS A 178 12.81 1.55 -5.90
N LYS A 179 13.91 1.00 -5.39
CA LYS A 179 14.99 1.82 -4.81
C LYS A 179 15.41 2.83 -5.90
N LYS A 180 15.19 4.13 -5.69
CA LYS A 180 15.79 5.16 -6.54
C LYS A 180 17.30 4.90 -6.50
N LYS A 181 17.92 4.62 -7.66
CA LYS A 181 19.38 4.52 -7.73
C LYS A 181 19.93 5.86 -7.23
N PRO A 182 21.01 5.88 -6.41
CA PRO A 182 21.68 7.14 -6.14
C PRO A 182 22.06 7.74 -7.49
N ALA A 183 21.70 9.01 -7.69
CA ALA A 183 22.01 9.73 -8.92
C ALA A 183 23.54 9.78 -9.05
N SER A 184 24.10 8.86 -9.84
CA SER A 184 25.48 8.95 -10.30
C SER A 184 25.56 10.14 -11.24
N ALA A 185 26.42 11.10 -10.88
CA ALA A 185 26.79 12.24 -11.69
C ALA A 185 27.31 11.84 -13.08
N GLU A 186 27.18 12.79 -14.03
CA GLU A 186 27.61 12.76 -15.45
C GLU A 186 26.79 11.83 -16.37
N LYS A 187 26.25 12.26 -17.52
CA LYS A 187 26.75 13.25 -18.50
C LYS A 187 25.69 13.55 -19.59
N ALA A 188 25.95 14.63 -20.35
CA ALA A 188 25.56 14.91 -21.74
C ALA A 188 24.24 15.65 -22.01
N GLU A 189 24.41 16.98 -22.07
CA GLU A 189 23.61 18.02 -22.70
C GLU A 189 23.14 17.70 -24.13
N LYS A 190 21.85 17.95 -24.43
CA LYS A 190 21.30 18.26 -25.76
C LYS A 190 20.11 19.22 -25.63
N PRO A 191 19.86 20.08 -26.66
CA PRO A 191 19.31 21.41 -26.44
C PRO A 191 17.78 21.50 -26.44
N ALA A 192 17.33 22.46 -25.62
CA ALA A 192 16.11 23.27 -25.64
C ALA A 192 14.87 22.79 -26.44
N SER A 193 13.81 22.44 -25.69
CA SER A 193 12.43 22.75 -26.07
C SER A 193 11.82 23.59 -24.95
N THR A 194 11.41 24.80 -25.31
CA THR A 194 10.98 25.86 -24.41
C THR A 194 9.59 25.56 -23.83
N ALA A 195 9.53 25.22 -22.55
CA ALA A 195 8.35 25.40 -21.71
C ALA A 195 8.72 26.39 -20.60
N PRO A 196 7.82 27.30 -20.16
CA PRO A 196 8.11 28.23 -19.09
C PRO A 196 8.45 27.44 -17.83
N GLY A 197 9.68 27.65 -17.33
CA GLY A 197 10.20 26.96 -16.17
C GLY A 197 9.39 27.31 -14.94
N VAL A 198 8.73 26.31 -14.37
CA VAL A 198 8.30 26.36 -12.98
C VAL A 198 9.54 26.07 -12.16
N ALA A 199 9.91 27.00 -11.29
CA ALA A 199 11.04 26.86 -10.39
C ALA A 199 10.96 25.53 -9.63
N ALA A 200 12.11 24.90 -9.38
CA ALA A 200 12.17 23.77 -8.46
C ALA A 200 11.42 24.15 -7.18
N PRO A 201 10.49 23.30 -6.68
CA PRO A 201 9.73 23.64 -5.49
C PRO A 201 10.72 23.93 -4.36
N PRO A 202 10.46 24.97 -3.54
CA PRO A 202 11.27 25.21 -2.35
C PRO A 202 11.31 23.93 -1.49
N PRO A 203 12.37 23.73 -0.68
CA PRO A 203 12.40 22.61 0.26
C PRO A 203 11.09 22.61 1.04
N ALA A 204 10.44 21.43 1.11
CA ALA A 204 9.18 21.29 1.82
C ALA A 204 9.32 21.91 3.22
N PRO A 205 8.38 22.76 3.65
CA PRO A 205 8.41 23.32 4.99
C PRO A 205 8.37 22.18 6.01
N ALA A 206 9.13 22.31 7.09
CA ALA A 206 8.98 21.41 8.24
C ALA A 206 7.57 21.62 8.83
N CYS A 207 6.90 20.56 9.28
CA CYS A 207 5.59 20.71 9.90
C CYS A 207 5.68 21.59 11.15
N ARG A 208 4.61 22.33 11.46
CA ARG A 208 4.58 23.35 12.52
C ARG A 208 3.64 23.03 13.67
#